data_AF-A0A3D5CP32-F1
#
_entry.id   AF-A0A3D5CP32-F1
#
_cell.length_a   1.000
_cell.length_b   1.000
_cell.length_c   1.000
_cell.angle_alpha   90.00
_cell.angle_beta   90.00
_cell.angle_gamma   90.00
#
_symmetry.space_group_name_H-M   'P 1'
#
loop_
_entity.id
_entity.type
_entity.pdbx_description
1 polymer ?
#
loop_
_entity_poly.entity_id
_entity_poly.type
_entity_poly.pdbx_seq_one_letter_code
_entity_poly.pdbx_strand_id
1 'polypeptide(L)'
;MNIFERGNLLLSRMLAVPLTCYPRVVKHVIRRNWHSLTASRTIKTIDDTELFNDFNVANVKELIDRFSSREYPRFFFMDGPTKRADFVSKQSPELLYRVKNASDQTVAHRFDVLGSGLVDLEAKIPWRKDFKSGHEWPKLHFTKLNLVDLEAGFDVKVPWEMSRFHHLVTLGQGYALTRDETYASEFVSQMRDWWSDNPYEFGPNWANAMEVAIRSVNWIWAYELMCGSSVLEGQFVLDYIRSLCEHGRYIMRYLESGWPGSNHYIANLCGLVWLGIYLHPYSESVAWLDFGLDKLSEELQNQVNDDGSSYEASTSYHILVTEMVFWTYAYCRMNDVVVPTAVVDRLVGMLDVTCSLLRPDGEIPLIGDCDSGRWISLESDKEALRTYQDARGLLIAGAVVFGRQDWCAIANYPQHDLRRHESALWAFG
;
A
#
# COMPACT_ATOMS: atom_id res chain seq x y z
N MET A 1 -12.22 35.95 3.18
CA MET A 1 -11.15 36.13 4.17
C MET A 1 -10.34 37.38 3.83
N ASN A 2 -10.34 38.39 4.70
CA ASN A 2 -9.63 39.65 4.47
C ASN A 2 -8.11 39.49 4.68
N ILE A 3 -7.31 40.50 4.32
CA ILE A 3 -5.84 40.46 4.40
C ILE A 3 -5.34 40.26 5.85
N PHE A 4 -6.05 40.82 6.84
CA PHE A 4 -5.69 40.68 8.25
C PHE A 4 -5.95 39.26 8.78
N GLU A 5 -7.06 38.64 8.40
CA GLU A 5 -7.37 37.24 8.72
C GLU A 5 -6.35 36.29 8.09
N ARG A 6 -5.92 36.56 6.85
CA ARG A 6 -4.82 35.82 6.18
C ARG A 6 -3.51 35.98 6.92
N GLY A 7 -3.17 37.19 7.37
CA GLY A 7 -1.95 37.46 8.15
C GLY A 7 -1.95 36.74 9.50
N ASN A 8 -3.07 36.79 10.23
CA ASN A 8 -3.20 36.13 11.53
C ASN A 8 -3.15 34.60 11.41
N LEU A 9 -3.79 34.02 10.39
CA LEU A 9 -3.73 32.58 10.13
C LEU A 9 -2.32 32.11 9.75
N LEU A 10 -1.59 32.93 8.99
CA LEU A 10 -0.20 32.62 8.66
C LEU A 10 0.69 32.67 9.91
N LEU A 11 0.53 33.71 10.74
CA LEU A 11 1.29 33.87 11.97
C LEU A 11 1.00 32.73 12.96
N SER A 12 -0.25 32.34 13.14
CA SER A 12 -0.63 31.23 14.02
C SER A 12 -0.04 29.90 13.55
N ARG A 13 -0.05 29.63 12.24
CA ARG A 13 0.59 28.45 11.64
C ARG A 13 2.10 28.44 11.85
N MET A 14 2.76 29.60 11.74
CA MET A 14 4.20 29.71 12.02
C MET A 14 4.48 29.44 13.50
N LEU A 15 3.73 30.06 14.40
CA LEU A 15 3.92 29.89 15.85
C LEU A 15 3.61 28.46 16.34
N ALA A 16 2.83 27.68 15.59
CA ALA A 16 2.54 26.28 15.90
C ALA A 16 3.72 25.32 15.62
N VAL A 17 4.74 25.75 14.88
CA VAL A 17 5.93 24.94 14.55
C VAL A 17 7.02 25.19 15.61
N PRO A 18 7.49 24.16 16.33
CA PRO A 18 8.67 24.30 17.20
C PRO A 18 9.88 24.80 16.41
N LEU A 19 10.67 25.72 16.99
CA LEU A 19 11.84 26.30 16.33
C LEU A 19 12.82 25.25 15.77
N THR A 20 12.96 24.14 16.46
CA THR A 20 13.80 22.99 16.07
C THR A 20 13.32 22.28 14.81
N CYS A 21 12.05 22.43 14.42
CA CYS A 21 11.44 21.74 13.27
C CYS A 21 11.48 22.57 11.97
N TYR A 22 11.77 23.88 12.06
CA TYR A 22 11.85 24.75 10.88
C TYR A 22 12.85 24.29 9.80
N PRO A 23 14.04 23.73 10.13
CA PRO A 23 14.93 23.18 9.11
C PRO A 23 14.25 22.12 8.23
N ARG A 24 13.44 21.22 8.84
CA ARG A 24 12.67 20.20 8.12
C ARG A 24 11.57 20.82 7.25
N VAL A 25 10.82 21.80 7.79
CA VAL A 25 9.80 22.55 7.03
C VAL A 25 10.40 23.25 5.82
N VAL A 26 11.47 24.03 6.01
CA VAL A 26 12.14 24.80 4.95
C VAL A 26 12.69 23.86 3.89
N LYS A 27 13.37 22.77 4.29
CA LYS A 27 13.87 21.76 3.35
C LYS A 27 12.74 21.18 2.51
N HIS A 28 11.63 20.79 3.14
CA HIS A 28 10.46 20.24 2.43
C HIS A 28 9.88 21.24 1.42
N VAL A 29 9.68 22.49 1.84
CA VAL A 29 9.14 23.56 0.96
C VAL A 29 10.07 23.84 -0.21
N ILE A 30 11.37 23.99 0.03
CA ILE A 30 12.37 24.20 -1.04
C ILE A 30 12.34 23.03 -2.01
N ARG A 31 12.36 21.79 -1.49
CA ARG A 31 12.38 20.59 -2.32
C ARG A 31 11.12 20.49 -3.20
N ARG A 32 9.93 20.73 -2.63
CA ARG A 32 8.65 20.71 -3.36
C ARG A 32 8.62 21.76 -4.48
N ASN A 33 9.08 22.97 -4.20
CA ASN A 33 9.14 24.03 -5.22
C ASN A 33 10.17 23.69 -6.30
N TRP A 34 11.34 23.18 -5.92
CA TRP A 34 12.36 22.72 -6.86
C TRP A 34 11.81 21.65 -7.80
N HIS A 35 11.15 20.61 -7.27
CA HIS A 35 10.52 19.58 -8.08
C HIS A 35 9.51 20.13 -9.09
N SER A 36 8.66 21.07 -8.69
CA SER A 36 7.72 21.70 -9.62
C SER A 36 8.44 22.52 -10.71
N LEU A 37 9.51 23.23 -10.36
CA LEU A 37 10.30 24.02 -11.31
C LEU A 37 11.09 23.15 -12.30
N THR A 38 11.63 22.04 -11.82
CA THR A 38 12.44 21.10 -12.61
C THR A 38 11.65 19.91 -13.15
N ALA A 39 10.31 19.95 -13.05
CA ALA A 39 9.42 18.89 -13.53
C ALA A 39 9.70 18.59 -15.00
N SER A 40 9.86 17.32 -15.34
CA SER A 40 10.07 16.92 -16.73
C SER A 40 8.86 17.29 -17.56
N ARG A 41 9.08 17.79 -18.77
CA ARG A 41 8.00 18.06 -19.74
C ARG A 41 7.64 16.83 -20.56
N THR A 42 8.50 15.83 -20.56
CA THR A 42 8.34 14.57 -21.30
C THR A 42 8.45 13.40 -20.34
N ILE A 43 7.74 12.33 -20.65
CA ILE A 43 7.85 11.06 -19.92
C ILE A 43 9.28 10.52 -20.10
N LYS A 44 9.89 10.06 -19.02
CA LYS A 44 11.23 9.45 -19.01
C LYS A 44 11.15 8.14 -18.24
N THR A 45 10.96 7.04 -18.95
CA THR A 45 10.95 5.70 -18.37
C THR A 45 12.37 5.15 -18.24
N ILE A 46 12.55 4.15 -17.37
CA ILE A 46 13.80 3.38 -17.34
C ILE A 46 13.90 2.59 -18.65
N ASP A 47 14.99 2.76 -19.39
CA ASP A 47 15.19 1.98 -20.62
C ASP A 47 15.76 0.59 -20.34
N ASP A 48 15.67 -0.30 -21.33
CA ASP A 48 16.11 -1.69 -21.19
C ASP A 48 17.61 -1.80 -20.87
N THR A 49 18.44 -0.91 -21.40
CA THR A 49 19.89 -0.94 -21.17
C THR A 49 20.21 -0.57 -19.74
N GLU A 50 19.59 0.49 -19.23
CA GLU A 50 19.67 0.88 -17.83
C GLU A 50 19.20 -0.25 -16.91
N LEU A 51 18.02 -0.82 -17.19
CA LEU A 51 17.45 -1.91 -16.40
C LEU A 51 18.37 -3.13 -16.34
N PHE A 52 18.95 -3.54 -17.47
CA PHE A 52 19.84 -4.71 -17.52
C PHE A 52 21.14 -4.47 -16.77
N ASN A 53 21.69 -3.25 -16.85
CA ASN A 53 22.87 -2.88 -16.08
C ASN A 53 22.59 -2.90 -14.57
N ASP A 54 21.45 -2.35 -14.16
CA ASP A 54 21.07 -2.28 -12.73
C ASP A 54 20.80 -3.65 -12.12
N PHE A 55 20.30 -4.61 -12.91
CA PHE A 55 20.12 -6.01 -12.49
C PHE A 55 21.33 -6.91 -12.76
N ASN A 56 22.38 -6.38 -13.40
CA ASN A 56 23.56 -7.14 -13.83
C ASN A 56 23.20 -8.41 -14.64
N VAL A 57 22.47 -8.21 -15.72
CA VAL A 57 22.02 -9.23 -16.69
C VAL A 57 22.37 -8.80 -18.11
N ALA A 58 22.54 -9.76 -19.02
CA ALA A 58 22.97 -9.47 -20.38
C ALA A 58 21.82 -9.08 -21.33
N ASN A 59 20.58 -9.50 -21.03
CA ASN A 59 19.42 -9.29 -21.89
C ASN A 59 18.09 -9.53 -21.16
N VAL A 60 16.99 -9.18 -21.84
CA VAL A 60 15.61 -9.33 -21.36
C VAL A 60 15.25 -10.76 -20.93
N LYS A 61 15.70 -11.77 -21.69
CA LYS A 61 15.37 -13.18 -21.39
C LYS A 61 15.98 -13.58 -20.05
N GLU A 62 17.24 -13.22 -19.83
CA GLU A 62 17.90 -13.49 -18.56
C GLU A 62 17.24 -12.76 -17.38
N LEU A 63 16.82 -11.51 -17.56
CA LEU A 63 16.09 -10.76 -16.51
C LEU A 63 14.80 -11.48 -16.11
N ILE A 64 13.96 -11.82 -17.11
CA ILE A 64 12.68 -12.49 -16.89
C ILE A 64 12.90 -13.87 -16.26
N ASP A 65 13.82 -14.67 -16.82
CA ASP A 65 14.09 -16.01 -16.31
C ASP A 65 14.56 -15.96 -14.84
N ARG A 66 15.51 -15.05 -14.52
CA ARG A 66 15.98 -14.88 -13.13
C ARG A 66 14.87 -14.42 -12.21
N PHE A 67 14.03 -13.48 -12.64
CA PHE A 67 12.94 -12.96 -11.81
C PHE A 67 11.86 -14.03 -11.58
N SER A 68 11.40 -14.71 -12.62
CA SER A 68 10.30 -15.68 -12.54
C SER A 68 10.70 -17.01 -11.87
N SER A 69 12.00 -17.36 -11.86
CA SER A 69 12.51 -18.59 -11.23
C SER A 69 13.19 -18.36 -9.88
N ARG A 70 13.15 -17.13 -9.35
CA ARG A 70 13.84 -16.80 -8.09
C ARG A 70 13.24 -17.55 -6.91
N GLU A 71 14.11 -18.00 -6.02
CA GLU A 71 13.72 -18.51 -4.69
C GLU A 71 13.66 -17.39 -3.64
N TYR A 72 14.37 -16.28 -3.88
CA TYR A 72 14.43 -15.12 -3.02
C TYR A 72 14.05 -13.84 -3.80
N PRO A 73 13.37 -12.88 -3.15
CA PRO A 73 12.89 -12.94 -1.77
C PRO A 73 11.74 -13.93 -1.58
N ARG A 74 11.62 -14.47 -0.37
CA ARG A 74 10.50 -15.31 0.03
C ARG A 74 9.28 -14.42 0.24
N PHE A 75 8.17 -14.79 -0.39
CA PHE A 75 6.92 -14.05 -0.27
C PHE A 75 5.89 -14.70 0.66
N PHE A 76 5.93 -16.03 0.81
CA PHE A 76 5.07 -16.79 1.71
C PHE A 76 5.93 -17.53 2.75
N PHE A 77 5.47 -17.63 4.01
CA PHE A 77 6.27 -18.21 5.11
C PHE A 77 6.60 -19.70 4.96
N MET A 78 5.72 -20.46 4.31
CA MET A 78 5.83 -21.92 4.19
C MET A 78 5.68 -22.35 2.74
N ASP A 79 4.44 -22.55 2.30
CA ASP A 79 4.12 -22.98 0.96
C ASP A 79 3.80 -21.81 0.03
N GLY A 80 4.05 -22.04 -1.27
CA GLY A 80 3.63 -21.14 -2.34
C GLY A 80 2.11 -20.96 -2.42
N PRO A 81 1.64 -20.05 -3.28
CA PRO A 81 0.25 -19.56 -3.29
C PRO A 81 -0.78 -20.67 -3.48
N THR A 82 -0.43 -21.72 -4.25
CA THR A 82 -1.32 -22.83 -4.57
C THR A 82 -1.72 -23.65 -3.35
N LYS A 83 -0.75 -24.26 -2.69
CA LYS A 83 -1.01 -25.12 -1.52
C LYS A 83 -1.59 -24.32 -0.35
N ARG A 84 -1.19 -23.06 -0.25
CA ARG A 84 -1.74 -22.10 0.71
C ARG A 84 -3.22 -21.86 0.49
N ALA A 85 -3.63 -21.59 -0.75
CA ALA A 85 -5.04 -21.46 -1.07
C ALA A 85 -5.81 -22.76 -0.79
N ASP A 86 -5.23 -23.94 -1.06
CA ASP A 86 -5.83 -25.22 -0.68
C ASP A 86 -6.00 -25.35 0.85
N PHE A 87 -5.03 -24.86 1.63
CA PHE A 87 -5.10 -24.83 3.09
C PHE A 87 -6.19 -23.87 3.57
N VAL A 88 -6.18 -22.62 3.09
CA VAL A 88 -7.17 -21.59 3.41
C VAL A 88 -8.59 -22.08 3.11
N SER A 89 -8.80 -22.67 1.93
CA SER A 89 -10.09 -23.22 1.48
C SER A 89 -10.58 -24.36 2.38
N LYS A 90 -9.68 -25.21 2.89
CA LYS A 90 -10.04 -26.27 3.85
C LYS A 90 -10.48 -25.72 5.20
N GLN A 91 -9.88 -24.62 5.67
CA GLN A 91 -10.29 -23.99 6.92
C GLN A 91 -11.62 -23.25 6.77
N SER A 92 -11.82 -22.55 5.64
CA SER A 92 -12.99 -21.70 5.38
C SER A 92 -13.59 -22.00 4.00
N PRO A 93 -14.47 -23.00 3.85
CA PRO A 93 -15.07 -23.33 2.55
C PRO A 93 -15.88 -22.19 1.93
N GLU A 94 -16.51 -21.34 2.75
CA GLU A 94 -17.28 -20.19 2.28
C GLU A 94 -16.41 -19.06 1.70
N LEU A 95 -15.12 -19.00 2.09
CA LEU A 95 -14.17 -18.02 1.57
C LEU A 95 -14.05 -18.13 0.05
N LEU A 96 -14.03 -19.36 -0.49
CA LEU A 96 -13.99 -19.58 -1.92
C LEU A 96 -15.14 -18.87 -2.63
N TYR A 97 -16.36 -18.99 -2.11
CA TYR A 97 -17.53 -18.34 -2.70
C TYR A 97 -17.41 -16.81 -2.66
N ARG A 98 -17.02 -16.24 -1.51
CA ARG A 98 -16.87 -14.78 -1.34
C ARG A 98 -15.79 -14.20 -2.23
N VAL A 99 -14.60 -14.80 -2.23
CA VAL A 99 -13.46 -14.36 -3.06
C VAL A 99 -13.80 -14.51 -4.54
N LYS A 100 -14.42 -15.62 -4.95
CA LYS A 100 -14.83 -15.81 -6.34
C LYS A 100 -15.84 -14.74 -6.76
N ASN A 101 -16.86 -14.48 -5.96
CA ASN A 101 -17.85 -13.44 -6.25
C ASN A 101 -17.19 -12.05 -6.39
N ALA A 102 -16.31 -11.67 -5.46
CA ALA A 102 -15.60 -10.39 -5.52
C ALA A 102 -14.63 -10.30 -6.73
N SER A 103 -13.99 -11.42 -7.08
CA SER A 103 -13.15 -11.50 -8.29
C SER A 103 -13.98 -11.37 -9.56
N ASP A 104 -15.15 -12.01 -9.64
CA ASP A 104 -16.07 -11.90 -10.77
C ASP A 104 -16.62 -10.47 -10.91
N GLN A 105 -16.90 -9.75 -9.81
CA GLN A 105 -17.26 -8.32 -9.87
C GLN A 105 -16.09 -7.48 -10.42
N THR A 106 -14.85 -7.78 -10.00
CA THR A 106 -13.65 -7.08 -10.49
C THR A 106 -13.45 -7.30 -12.00
N VAL A 107 -13.63 -8.53 -12.49
CA VAL A 107 -13.60 -8.85 -13.94
C VAL A 107 -14.71 -8.13 -14.69
N ALA A 108 -15.87 -7.93 -14.06
CA ALA A 108 -16.98 -7.16 -14.62
C ALA A 108 -16.80 -5.64 -14.49
N HIS A 109 -15.65 -5.15 -14.00
CA HIS A 109 -15.36 -3.74 -13.73
C HIS A 109 -16.38 -3.07 -12.78
N ARG A 110 -16.86 -3.82 -11.77
CA ARG A 110 -17.79 -3.32 -10.75
C ARG A 110 -17.06 -3.12 -9.43
N PHE A 111 -17.08 -1.88 -8.95
CA PHE A 111 -16.29 -1.49 -7.78
C PHE A 111 -17.12 -0.67 -6.80
N ASP A 112 -16.92 -0.89 -5.50
CA ASP A 112 -17.34 0.03 -4.45
C ASP A 112 -16.12 0.83 -3.99
N VAL A 113 -16.15 2.14 -4.26
CA VAL A 113 -15.01 3.03 -4.02
C VAL A 113 -15.46 4.14 -3.10
N LEU A 114 -14.86 4.18 -1.90
CA LEU A 114 -15.15 5.18 -0.87
C LEU A 114 -16.66 5.24 -0.55
N GLY A 115 -17.30 4.07 -0.40
CA GLY A 115 -18.71 3.94 -0.05
C GLY A 115 -19.67 4.46 -1.13
N SER A 116 -19.30 4.33 -2.41
CA SER A 116 -20.22 4.64 -3.52
C SER A 116 -21.34 3.61 -3.65
N GLY A 117 -21.18 2.43 -3.03
CA GLY A 117 -21.83 1.21 -3.48
C GLY A 117 -21.19 0.71 -4.78
N LEU A 118 -21.61 -0.47 -5.25
CA LEU A 118 -21.11 -1.02 -6.50
C LEU A 118 -21.50 -0.13 -7.68
N VAL A 119 -20.49 0.32 -8.41
CA VAL A 119 -20.62 1.10 -9.65
C VAL A 119 -20.04 0.30 -10.80
N ASP A 120 -20.81 0.12 -11.87
CA ASP A 120 -20.29 -0.35 -13.16
C ASP A 120 -19.42 0.75 -13.78
N LEU A 121 -18.11 0.49 -13.87
CA LEU A 121 -17.21 1.37 -14.61
C LEU A 121 -17.25 1.04 -16.11
N GLU A 122 -16.64 1.92 -16.91
CA GLU A 122 -16.55 1.74 -18.35
C GLU A 122 -15.71 0.50 -18.72
N ALA A 123 -15.79 0.06 -19.98
CA ALA A 123 -14.98 -1.06 -20.49
C ALA A 123 -13.47 -0.82 -20.32
N LYS A 124 -13.05 0.45 -20.20
CA LYS A 124 -11.73 0.84 -19.69
C LYS A 124 -11.91 1.60 -18.39
N ILE A 125 -11.17 1.23 -17.37
CA ILE A 125 -11.26 1.88 -16.07
C ILE A 125 -10.74 3.32 -16.21
N PRO A 126 -11.52 4.35 -15.83
CA PRO A 126 -11.11 5.73 -16.00
C PRO A 126 -10.18 6.16 -14.86
N TRP A 127 -8.92 5.69 -14.90
CA TRP A 127 -7.95 5.82 -13.80
C TRP A 127 -7.68 7.26 -13.33
N ARG A 128 -7.97 8.25 -14.16
CA ARG A 128 -7.78 9.68 -13.86
C ARG A 128 -9.10 10.43 -13.65
N LYS A 129 -10.22 9.73 -13.42
CA LYS A 129 -11.54 10.35 -13.26
C LYS A 129 -12.11 10.09 -11.89
N ASP A 130 -12.60 11.14 -11.24
CA ASP A 130 -13.53 11.00 -10.13
C ASP A 130 -14.93 10.81 -10.72
N PHE A 131 -15.41 9.57 -10.73
CA PHE A 131 -16.74 9.28 -11.28
C PHE A 131 -17.88 9.88 -10.44
N LYS A 132 -17.63 10.31 -9.19
CA LYS A 132 -18.65 10.94 -8.32
C LYS A 132 -18.92 12.39 -8.74
N SER A 133 -17.88 13.14 -9.08
CA SER A 133 -18.01 14.53 -9.60
C SER A 133 -18.03 14.61 -11.13
N GLY A 134 -17.52 13.59 -11.81
CA GLY A 134 -17.28 13.57 -13.26
C GLY A 134 -15.98 14.25 -13.68
N HIS A 135 -15.18 14.79 -12.76
CA HIS A 135 -13.92 15.47 -13.08
C HIS A 135 -12.84 14.49 -13.55
N GLU A 136 -12.10 14.84 -14.60
CA GLU A 136 -10.96 14.07 -15.10
C GLU A 136 -9.69 14.92 -15.13
N TRP A 137 -8.63 14.45 -14.47
CA TRP A 137 -7.34 15.13 -14.42
C TRP A 137 -6.53 14.87 -15.69
N PRO A 138 -5.92 15.87 -16.34
CA PRO A 138 -5.14 15.65 -17.56
C PRO A 138 -3.85 14.85 -17.29
N LYS A 139 -3.33 14.22 -18.35
CA LYS A 139 -2.03 13.50 -18.32
C LYS A 139 -0.84 14.46 -18.37
N LEU A 140 -0.69 15.26 -17.32
CA LEU A 140 0.46 16.16 -17.11
C LEU A 140 1.34 15.64 -15.98
N HIS A 141 2.57 16.16 -15.90
CA HIS A 141 3.43 15.89 -14.75
C HIS A 141 2.69 16.25 -13.45
N PHE A 142 2.70 15.35 -12.47
CA PHE A 142 1.81 15.42 -11.31
C PHE A 142 1.90 16.75 -10.53
N THR A 143 3.09 17.37 -10.48
CA THR A 143 3.33 18.66 -9.82
C THR A 143 2.60 19.85 -10.45
N LYS A 144 1.97 19.67 -11.61
CA LYS A 144 1.22 20.71 -12.35
C LYS A 144 -0.29 20.54 -12.21
N LEU A 145 -0.75 19.50 -11.53
CA LEU A 145 -2.16 19.19 -11.38
C LEU A 145 -2.75 19.95 -10.18
N ASN A 146 -3.99 20.41 -10.33
CA ASN A 146 -4.81 20.80 -9.20
C ASN A 146 -5.60 19.57 -8.74
N LEU A 147 -5.22 19.00 -7.60
CA LEU A 147 -5.75 17.69 -7.14
C LEU A 147 -7.09 17.82 -6.41
N VAL A 148 -7.36 18.97 -5.79
CA VAL A 148 -8.56 19.19 -4.99
C VAL A 148 -9.05 20.61 -5.24
N ASP A 149 -10.35 20.75 -5.50
CA ASP A 149 -11.02 22.03 -5.54
C ASP A 149 -12.42 21.87 -4.94
N LEU A 150 -12.56 22.29 -3.69
CA LEU A 150 -13.80 22.15 -2.93
C LEU A 150 -14.91 23.07 -3.46
N GLU A 151 -14.56 24.19 -4.11
CA GLU A 151 -15.55 25.08 -4.73
C GLU A 151 -16.06 24.50 -6.05
N ALA A 152 -15.16 23.90 -6.83
CA ALA A 152 -15.53 23.18 -8.06
C ALA A 152 -16.11 21.77 -7.79
N GLY A 153 -16.00 21.26 -6.56
CA GLY A 153 -16.64 20.03 -6.11
C GLY A 153 -15.91 18.73 -6.46
N PHE A 154 -14.58 18.75 -6.62
CA PHE A 154 -13.79 17.54 -6.91
C PHE A 154 -12.65 17.29 -5.92
N ASP A 155 -12.37 16.00 -5.68
CA ASP A 155 -11.29 15.49 -4.84
C ASP A 155 -10.67 14.24 -5.51
N VAL A 156 -9.34 14.19 -5.58
CA VAL A 156 -8.57 13.11 -6.24
C VAL A 156 -8.71 11.74 -5.56
N LYS A 157 -9.34 11.65 -4.39
CA LYS A 157 -9.47 10.40 -3.61
C LYS A 157 -10.00 9.21 -4.41
N VAL A 158 -10.96 9.39 -5.34
CA VAL A 158 -11.49 8.27 -6.13
C VAL A 158 -10.43 7.64 -7.05
N PRO A 159 -9.74 8.41 -7.93
CA PRO A 159 -8.58 7.92 -8.69
C PRO A 159 -7.51 7.23 -7.83
N TRP A 160 -7.18 7.83 -6.68
CA TRP A 160 -6.16 7.29 -5.78
C TRP A 160 -6.59 5.96 -5.17
N GLU A 161 -7.80 5.85 -4.63
CA GLU A 161 -8.32 4.62 -4.04
C GLU A 161 -8.36 3.48 -5.07
N MET A 162 -8.85 3.75 -6.28
CA MET A 162 -8.81 2.77 -7.38
C MET A 162 -7.37 2.37 -7.75
N SER A 163 -6.44 3.32 -7.71
CA SER A 163 -5.02 3.09 -8.01
C SER A 163 -4.22 2.55 -6.83
N ARG A 164 -4.85 2.18 -5.70
CA ARG A 164 -4.22 1.36 -4.64
C ARG A 164 -4.23 -0.13 -4.99
N PHE A 165 -5.10 -0.54 -5.90
CA PHE A 165 -5.17 -1.90 -6.44
C PHE A 165 -5.42 -3.02 -5.42
N HIS A 166 -6.14 -2.73 -4.33
CA HIS A 166 -6.59 -3.79 -3.41
C HIS A 166 -7.44 -4.86 -4.12
N HIS A 167 -8.13 -4.50 -5.20
CA HIS A 167 -8.92 -5.45 -6.01
C HIS A 167 -8.06 -6.43 -6.83
N LEU A 168 -6.82 -6.08 -7.17
CA LEU A 168 -5.92 -7.03 -7.83
C LEU A 168 -5.44 -8.12 -6.87
N VAL A 169 -5.34 -7.81 -5.57
CA VAL A 169 -5.11 -8.83 -4.54
C VAL A 169 -6.29 -9.79 -4.49
N THR A 170 -7.53 -9.29 -4.59
CA THR A 170 -8.73 -10.13 -4.71
C THR A 170 -8.67 -11.05 -5.93
N LEU A 171 -8.31 -10.54 -7.12
CA LEU A 171 -8.09 -11.38 -8.31
C LEU A 171 -7.02 -12.45 -8.06
N GLY A 172 -5.94 -12.08 -7.38
CA GLY A 172 -4.88 -13.01 -7.01
C GLY A 172 -5.37 -14.13 -6.09
N GLN A 173 -6.18 -13.80 -5.07
CA GLN A 173 -6.81 -14.80 -4.21
C GLN A 173 -7.76 -15.70 -5.03
N GLY A 174 -8.54 -15.12 -5.95
CA GLY A 174 -9.42 -15.84 -6.86
C GLY A 174 -8.64 -16.87 -7.68
N TYR A 175 -7.58 -16.44 -8.36
CA TYR A 175 -6.69 -17.33 -9.12
C TYR A 175 -6.06 -18.40 -8.23
N ALA A 176 -5.54 -18.00 -7.06
CA ALA A 176 -4.90 -18.91 -6.14
C ALA A 176 -5.86 -20.01 -5.67
N LEU A 177 -7.15 -19.74 -5.54
CA LEU A 177 -8.16 -20.72 -5.13
C LEU A 177 -8.71 -21.57 -6.29
N THR A 178 -8.87 -21.00 -7.47
CA THR A 178 -9.61 -21.64 -8.58
C THR A 178 -8.74 -22.12 -9.73
N ARG A 179 -7.53 -21.55 -9.88
CA ARG A 179 -6.68 -21.65 -11.08
C ARG A 179 -7.34 -21.11 -12.35
N ASP A 180 -8.34 -20.23 -12.20
CA ASP A 180 -9.00 -19.62 -13.35
C ASP A 180 -8.13 -18.50 -13.94
N GLU A 181 -7.56 -18.77 -15.11
CA GLU A 181 -6.70 -17.83 -15.86
C GLU A 181 -7.43 -16.54 -16.27
N THR A 182 -8.76 -16.48 -16.17
CA THR A 182 -9.53 -15.24 -16.35
C THR A 182 -9.07 -14.16 -15.38
N TYR A 183 -8.79 -14.52 -14.12
CA TYR A 183 -8.37 -13.55 -13.10
C TYR A 183 -6.96 -13.02 -13.35
N ALA A 184 -6.03 -13.88 -13.79
CA ALA A 184 -4.68 -13.46 -14.17
C ALA A 184 -4.67 -12.62 -15.46
N SER A 185 -5.52 -12.98 -16.42
CA SER A 185 -5.70 -12.20 -17.66
C SER A 185 -6.25 -10.81 -17.38
N GLU A 186 -7.22 -10.70 -16.47
CA GLU A 186 -7.78 -9.43 -16.04
C GLU A 186 -6.74 -8.57 -15.31
N PHE A 187 -5.96 -9.16 -14.41
CA PHE A 187 -4.83 -8.49 -13.76
C PHE A 187 -3.87 -7.88 -14.79
N VAL A 188 -3.43 -8.67 -15.78
CA VAL A 188 -2.53 -8.19 -16.84
C VAL A 188 -3.18 -7.08 -17.67
N SER A 189 -4.47 -7.19 -17.97
CA SER A 189 -5.25 -6.18 -18.70
C SER A 189 -5.26 -4.84 -17.97
N GLN A 190 -5.66 -4.84 -16.70
CA GLN A 190 -5.75 -3.61 -15.89
C GLN A 190 -4.38 -2.97 -15.65
N MET A 191 -3.33 -3.75 -15.41
CA MET A 191 -1.97 -3.24 -15.26
C MET A 191 -1.48 -2.52 -16.53
N ARG A 192 -1.69 -3.14 -17.70
CA ARG A 192 -1.31 -2.53 -19.00
C ARG A 192 -2.10 -1.26 -19.28
N ASP A 193 -3.40 -1.26 -18.99
CA ASP A 193 -4.25 -0.08 -19.17
C ASP A 193 -3.83 1.05 -18.22
N TRP A 194 -3.52 0.73 -16.95
CA TRP A 194 -3.02 1.72 -15.98
C TRP A 194 -1.66 2.29 -16.38
N TRP A 195 -0.69 1.49 -16.83
CA TRP A 195 0.62 1.98 -17.28
C TRP A 195 0.50 2.93 -18.48
N SER A 196 -0.42 2.62 -19.39
CA SER A 196 -0.72 3.48 -20.55
C SER A 196 -1.35 4.81 -20.12
N ASP A 197 -2.25 4.79 -19.14
CA ASP A 197 -2.94 6.00 -18.68
C ASP A 197 -2.15 6.82 -17.63
N ASN A 198 -1.23 6.19 -16.89
CA ASN A 198 -0.45 6.79 -15.80
C ASN A 198 1.06 6.56 -15.98
N PRO A 199 1.66 7.05 -17.08
CA PRO A 199 3.09 6.89 -17.30
C PRO A 199 3.91 7.53 -16.16
N TYR A 200 5.11 7.02 -15.91
CA TYR A 200 5.95 7.42 -14.78
C TYR A 200 6.07 8.94 -14.58
N GLU A 201 5.65 9.43 -13.40
CA GLU A 201 5.54 10.84 -12.97
C GLU A 201 4.40 11.66 -13.61
N PHE A 202 3.52 11.07 -14.43
CA PHE A 202 2.45 11.78 -15.15
C PHE A 202 1.07 11.25 -14.77
N GLY A 203 0.15 12.18 -14.52
CA GLY A 203 -1.20 11.91 -14.04
C GLY A 203 -1.33 12.06 -12.50
N PRO A 204 -2.58 12.09 -12.00
CA PRO A 204 -2.87 12.29 -10.58
C PRO A 204 -2.35 11.16 -9.68
N ASN A 205 -2.27 9.93 -10.20
CA ASN A 205 -1.95 8.72 -9.41
C ASN A 205 -0.46 8.61 -8.99
N TRP A 206 0.38 9.52 -9.49
CA TRP A 206 1.73 9.72 -8.99
C TRP A 206 1.77 10.79 -7.89
N ALA A 207 0.79 11.69 -7.78
CA ALA A 207 0.95 12.94 -7.04
C ALA A 207 1.14 12.81 -5.52
N ASN A 208 0.96 11.62 -4.97
CA ASN A 208 1.18 11.26 -3.58
C ASN A 208 2.03 9.98 -3.51
N ALA A 209 3.08 9.99 -2.70
CA ALA A 209 4.05 8.90 -2.64
C ALA A 209 3.61 7.76 -1.71
N MET A 210 2.76 8.03 -0.72
CA MET A 210 2.05 7.01 0.04
C MET A 210 1.16 6.16 -0.89
N GLU A 211 0.43 6.77 -1.82
CA GLU A 211 -0.37 6.03 -2.80
C GLU A 211 0.49 5.13 -3.69
N VAL A 212 1.67 5.63 -4.10
CA VAL A 212 2.65 4.86 -4.89
C VAL A 212 3.20 3.68 -4.08
N ALA A 213 3.45 3.87 -2.78
CA ALA A 213 3.91 2.82 -1.88
C ALA A 213 2.84 1.72 -1.68
N ILE A 214 1.60 2.11 -1.35
CA ILE A 214 0.47 1.17 -1.18
C ILE A 214 0.27 0.35 -2.46
N ARG A 215 0.23 1.03 -3.62
CA ARG A 215 0.09 0.38 -4.92
C ARG A 215 1.19 -0.66 -5.17
N SER A 216 2.44 -0.30 -4.90
CA SER A 216 3.58 -1.20 -5.09
C SER A 216 3.43 -2.49 -4.30
N VAL A 217 3.00 -2.40 -3.03
CA VAL A 217 2.77 -3.58 -2.19
C VAL A 217 1.61 -4.42 -2.69
N ASN A 218 0.50 -3.81 -3.10
CA ASN A 218 -0.66 -4.56 -3.61
C ASN A 218 -0.36 -5.24 -4.96
N TRP A 219 0.46 -4.62 -5.81
CA TRP A 219 0.97 -5.23 -7.05
C TRP A 219 1.89 -6.44 -6.78
N ILE A 220 2.74 -6.35 -5.76
CA ILE A 220 3.58 -7.46 -5.32
C ILE A 220 2.71 -8.63 -4.85
N TRP A 221 1.74 -8.37 -3.97
CA TRP A 221 0.81 -9.38 -3.48
C TRP A 221 0.01 -10.05 -4.59
N ALA A 222 -0.56 -9.26 -5.50
CA ALA A 222 -1.34 -9.78 -6.61
C ALA A 222 -0.49 -10.69 -7.52
N TYR A 223 0.73 -10.24 -7.88
CA TYR A 223 1.65 -11.03 -8.70
C TYR A 223 2.02 -12.35 -8.04
N GLU A 224 2.42 -12.32 -6.76
CA GLU A 224 2.89 -13.51 -6.04
C GLU A 224 1.75 -14.50 -5.76
N LEU A 225 0.51 -14.04 -5.62
CA LEU A 225 -0.66 -14.93 -5.58
C LEU A 225 -0.93 -15.62 -6.93
N MET A 226 -0.48 -15.02 -8.03
CA MET A 226 -0.70 -15.47 -9.41
C MET A 226 0.54 -16.00 -10.11
N CYS A 227 1.69 -16.13 -9.43
CA CYS A 227 2.99 -16.39 -10.06
C CYS A 227 3.07 -17.73 -10.82
N GLY A 228 2.11 -18.64 -10.62
CA GLY A 228 1.97 -19.90 -11.36
C GLY A 228 1.20 -19.79 -12.69
N SER A 229 0.63 -18.63 -13.01
CA SER A 229 -0.13 -18.41 -14.24
C SER A 229 0.79 -18.30 -15.45
N SER A 230 0.41 -18.97 -16.54
CA SER A 230 1.13 -18.83 -17.82
C SER A 230 0.95 -17.47 -18.47
N VAL A 231 0.01 -16.63 -18.00
CA VAL A 231 -0.23 -15.29 -18.54
C VAL A 231 0.80 -14.28 -18.03
N LEU A 232 1.46 -14.58 -16.90
CA LEU A 232 2.52 -13.75 -16.31
C LEU A 232 3.88 -14.05 -16.96
N GLU A 233 4.02 -13.72 -18.23
CA GLU A 233 5.23 -14.04 -19.01
C GLU A 233 5.70 -12.89 -19.92
N GLY A 234 6.92 -13.05 -20.45
CA GLY A 234 7.45 -12.21 -21.52
C GLY A 234 7.44 -10.71 -21.20
N GLN A 235 6.92 -9.92 -22.15
CA GLN A 235 6.91 -8.46 -22.05
C GLN A 235 6.18 -7.94 -20.81
N PHE A 236 5.14 -8.64 -20.34
CA PHE A 236 4.42 -8.22 -19.15
C PHE A 236 5.34 -8.19 -17.92
N VAL A 237 6.14 -9.25 -17.71
CA VAL A 237 7.06 -9.34 -16.58
C VAL A 237 8.13 -8.26 -16.66
N LEU A 238 8.65 -7.97 -17.87
CA LEU A 238 9.60 -6.87 -18.07
C LEU A 238 8.99 -5.52 -17.67
N ASP A 239 7.78 -5.22 -18.13
CA ASP A 239 7.09 -3.96 -17.83
C ASP A 239 6.73 -3.84 -16.34
N TYR A 240 6.36 -4.96 -15.72
CA TYR A 240 6.10 -5.06 -14.29
C TYR A 240 7.34 -4.74 -13.45
N ILE A 241 8.48 -5.37 -13.74
CA ILE A 241 9.76 -5.10 -13.06
C ILE A 241 10.16 -3.64 -13.25
N ARG A 242 10.10 -3.13 -14.49
CA ARG A 242 10.44 -1.74 -14.80
C ARG A 242 9.57 -0.78 -14.01
N SER A 243 8.26 -1.01 -13.98
CA SER A 243 7.34 -0.14 -13.27
C SER A 243 7.63 -0.14 -11.77
N LEU A 244 7.90 -1.29 -11.14
CA LEU A 244 8.28 -1.32 -9.72
C LEU A 244 9.59 -0.56 -9.43
N CYS A 245 10.58 -0.63 -10.33
CA CYS A 245 11.81 0.17 -10.21
C CYS A 245 11.51 1.68 -10.29
N GLU A 246 10.64 2.08 -11.22
CA GLU A 246 10.15 3.47 -11.34
C GLU A 246 9.40 3.91 -10.07
N HIS A 247 8.60 3.03 -9.46
CA HIS A 247 7.91 3.31 -8.19
C HIS A 247 8.92 3.54 -7.05
N GLY A 248 9.98 2.74 -6.95
CA GLY A 248 11.03 2.94 -5.93
C GLY A 248 11.76 4.26 -6.10
N ARG A 249 12.19 4.57 -7.34
CA ARG A 249 12.80 5.86 -7.68
C ARG A 249 11.86 7.03 -7.39
N TYR A 250 10.57 6.88 -7.70
CA TYR A 250 9.55 7.88 -7.39
C TYR A 250 9.51 8.20 -5.90
N ILE A 251 9.29 7.17 -5.09
CA ILE A 251 9.09 7.31 -3.65
C ILE A 251 10.33 7.97 -3.04
N MET A 252 11.53 7.48 -3.40
CA MET A 252 12.79 8.04 -2.91
C MET A 252 12.99 9.51 -3.31
N ARG A 253 12.59 9.88 -4.53
CA ARG A 253 12.68 11.26 -5.03
C ARG A 253 11.69 12.20 -4.35
N TYR A 254 10.48 11.73 -4.04
CA TYR A 254 9.34 12.57 -3.63
C TYR A 254 8.83 12.31 -2.20
N LEU A 255 9.68 11.77 -1.31
CA LEU A 255 9.35 11.46 0.10
C LEU A 255 8.49 12.50 0.84
N GLU A 256 7.42 12.08 1.51
CA GLU A 256 6.50 12.97 2.25
C GLU A 256 7.02 13.35 3.64
N SER A 257 8.33 13.60 3.74
CA SER A 257 9.12 13.94 4.95
C SER A 257 8.86 15.34 5.53
N GLY A 258 7.65 15.89 5.34
CA GLY A 258 7.24 17.19 5.88
C GLY A 258 7.19 17.23 7.41
N TRP A 259 6.82 18.39 7.97
CA TRP A 259 6.54 18.55 9.40
C TRP A 259 5.10 19.08 9.60
N PRO A 260 4.35 18.55 10.58
CA PRO A 260 4.66 17.32 11.33
C PRO A 260 4.79 16.13 10.37
N GLY A 261 5.59 15.13 10.74
CA GLY A 261 5.65 13.89 9.96
C GLY A 261 4.32 13.17 10.11
N SER A 262 3.77 12.60 9.04
CA SER A 262 2.46 11.93 9.07
C SER A 262 2.58 10.46 8.68
N ASN A 263 1.47 9.73 8.80
CA ASN A 263 1.30 8.38 8.28
C ASN A 263 1.72 8.22 6.79
N HIS A 264 1.67 9.30 5.99
CA HIS A 264 2.16 9.29 4.61
C HIS A 264 3.66 8.94 4.56
N TYR A 265 4.49 9.60 5.36
CA TYR A 265 5.93 9.34 5.32
C TYR A 265 6.26 7.92 5.78
N ILE A 266 5.52 7.39 6.77
CA ILE A 266 5.64 5.98 7.18
C ILE A 266 5.32 5.04 6.01
N ALA A 267 4.25 5.30 5.27
CA ALA A 267 3.89 4.52 4.08
C ALA A 267 5.02 4.53 3.03
N ASN A 268 5.63 5.68 2.77
CA ASN A 268 6.76 5.79 1.84
C ASN A 268 7.94 4.90 2.27
N LEU A 269 8.29 4.93 3.55
CA LEU A 269 9.41 4.18 4.10
C LEU A 269 9.15 2.68 4.05
N CYS A 270 7.94 2.24 4.42
CA CYS A 270 7.49 0.87 4.25
C CYS A 270 7.53 0.44 2.77
N GLY A 271 7.06 1.27 1.85
CA GLY A 271 7.14 1.00 0.41
C GLY A 271 8.57 0.79 -0.10
N LEU A 272 9.52 1.62 0.36
CA LEU A 272 10.95 1.45 0.02
C LEU A 272 11.55 0.17 0.59
N VAL A 273 11.17 -0.24 1.81
CA VAL A 273 11.59 -1.54 2.37
C VAL A 273 11.06 -2.70 1.52
N TRP A 274 9.77 -2.67 1.17
CA TRP A 274 9.15 -3.70 0.33
C TRP A 274 9.83 -3.79 -1.04
N LEU A 275 10.00 -2.67 -1.74
CA LEU A 275 10.66 -2.62 -3.04
C LEU A 275 12.14 -2.98 -2.96
N GLY A 276 12.83 -2.57 -1.89
CA GLY A 276 14.24 -2.88 -1.66
C GLY A 276 14.51 -4.37 -1.50
N ILE A 277 13.62 -5.08 -0.80
CA ILE A 277 13.63 -6.55 -0.70
C ILE A 277 13.20 -7.18 -2.02
N TYR A 278 12.04 -6.77 -2.56
CA TYR A 278 11.40 -7.40 -3.71
C TYR A 278 12.22 -7.32 -5.01
N LEU A 279 12.95 -6.23 -5.22
CA LEU A 279 13.71 -6.00 -6.45
C LEU A 279 15.19 -6.38 -6.34
N HIS A 280 15.67 -6.89 -5.20
CA HIS A 280 17.05 -7.35 -5.11
C HIS A 280 17.36 -8.41 -6.20
N PRO A 281 18.47 -8.29 -6.98
CA PRO A 281 19.65 -7.44 -6.75
C PRO A 281 19.70 -6.13 -7.55
N TYR A 282 18.57 -5.51 -7.90
CA TYR A 282 18.54 -4.19 -8.53
C TYR A 282 19.44 -3.18 -7.79
N SER A 283 20.23 -2.42 -8.54
CA SER A 283 21.36 -1.62 -8.01
C SER A 283 21.00 -0.65 -6.88
N GLU A 284 19.80 -0.06 -6.91
CA GLU A 284 19.33 0.85 -5.85
C GLU A 284 18.55 0.18 -4.73
N SER A 285 18.17 -1.09 -4.88
CA SER A 285 17.23 -1.77 -3.96
C SER A 285 17.78 -1.84 -2.53
N VAL A 286 19.09 -2.09 -2.38
CA VAL A 286 19.77 -2.12 -1.08
C VAL A 286 19.73 -0.74 -0.41
N ALA A 287 19.97 0.33 -1.18
CA ALA A 287 19.93 1.69 -0.65
C ALA A 287 18.51 2.09 -0.21
N TRP A 288 17.48 1.63 -0.92
CA TRP A 288 16.08 1.84 -0.52
C TRP A 288 15.73 1.10 0.76
N LEU A 289 16.16 -0.16 0.88
CA LEU A 289 15.96 -0.97 2.08
C LEU A 289 16.60 -0.32 3.31
N ASP A 290 17.90 0.02 3.21
CA ASP A 290 18.66 0.61 4.31
C ASP A 290 18.08 1.97 4.73
N PHE A 291 17.75 2.83 3.75
CA PHE A 291 17.14 4.12 4.01
C PHE A 291 15.75 3.98 4.66
N GLY A 292 14.94 3.06 4.15
CA GLY A 292 13.60 2.79 4.65
C GLY A 292 13.61 2.36 6.12
N LEU A 293 14.49 1.42 6.48
CA LEU A 293 14.61 0.92 7.86
C LEU A 293 15.16 1.98 8.83
N ASP A 294 16.22 2.70 8.44
CA ASP A 294 16.81 3.77 9.27
C ASP A 294 15.78 4.84 9.60
N LYS A 295 15.09 5.35 8.57
CA LYS A 295 14.12 6.43 8.76
C LYS A 295 12.82 5.95 9.39
N LEU A 296 12.41 4.70 9.17
CA LEU A 296 11.25 4.14 9.85
C LEU A 296 11.49 4.08 11.36
N SER A 297 12.70 3.68 11.77
CA SER A 297 13.11 3.70 13.18
C SER A 297 13.05 5.11 13.79
N GLU A 298 13.55 6.12 13.07
CA GLU A 298 13.50 7.53 13.51
C GLU A 298 12.05 8.04 13.61
N GLU A 299 11.23 7.81 12.58
CA GLU A 299 9.88 8.36 12.53
C GLU A 299 8.92 7.67 13.51
N LEU A 300 9.05 6.36 13.76
CA LEU A 300 8.23 5.71 14.77
C LEU A 300 8.55 6.20 16.18
N GLN A 301 9.80 6.57 16.48
CA GLN A 301 10.11 7.21 17.77
C GLN A 301 9.47 8.60 17.91
N ASN A 302 9.26 9.31 16.80
CA ASN A 302 8.68 10.65 16.79
C ASN A 302 7.14 10.65 16.71
N GLN A 303 6.57 9.64 16.05
CA GLN A 303 5.14 9.58 15.72
C GLN A 303 4.36 8.58 16.59
N VAL A 304 5.04 7.72 17.35
CA VAL A 304 4.43 6.76 18.27
C VAL A 304 4.91 7.05 19.69
N ASN A 305 3.96 7.32 20.57
CA ASN A 305 4.21 7.59 21.99
C ASN A 305 4.79 6.36 22.70
N ASP A 306 5.31 6.55 23.91
CA ASP A 306 5.91 5.45 24.69
C ASP A 306 4.93 4.34 25.08
N ASP A 307 3.63 4.65 25.13
CA ASP A 307 2.57 3.66 25.36
C ASP A 307 2.13 2.93 24.08
N GLY A 308 2.67 3.28 22.91
CA GLY A 308 2.30 2.72 21.62
C GLY A 308 1.21 3.49 20.87
N SER A 309 0.62 4.54 21.45
CA SER A 309 -0.43 5.31 20.77
C SER A 309 0.16 6.21 19.68
N SER A 310 -0.61 6.42 18.59
CA SER A 310 -0.20 7.35 17.52
C SER A 310 -0.33 8.81 17.98
N TYR A 311 0.65 9.64 17.63
CA TYR A 311 0.64 11.07 17.95
C TYR A 311 -0.50 11.83 17.26
N GLU A 312 -1.02 11.32 16.13
CA GLU A 312 -2.12 11.96 15.36
C GLU A 312 -3.46 11.93 16.11
N ALA A 313 -3.56 11.16 17.21
CA ALA A 313 -4.78 11.00 18.01
C ALA A 313 -6.03 10.61 17.20
N SER A 314 -5.82 9.92 16.07
CA SER A 314 -6.86 9.25 15.28
C SER A 314 -6.70 7.74 15.40
N THR A 315 -7.79 7.06 15.75
CA THR A 315 -7.77 5.59 15.90
C THR A 315 -7.67 4.88 14.56
N SER A 316 -8.25 5.44 13.48
CA SER A 316 -8.09 4.88 12.14
C SER A 316 -6.70 5.08 11.56
N TYR A 317 -6.05 6.23 11.80
CA TYR A 317 -4.65 6.41 11.40
C TYR A 317 -3.73 5.54 12.24
N HIS A 318 -4.05 5.31 13.52
CA HIS A 318 -3.33 4.32 14.33
C HIS A 318 -3.40 2.92 13.72
N ILE A 319 -4.58 2.43 13.32
CA ILE A 319 -4.70 1.12 12.65
C ILE A 319 -3.90 1.09 11.35
N LEU A 320 -4.07 2.10 10.49
CA LEU A 320 -3.37 2.15 9.21
C LEU A 320 -1.84 2.10 9.35
N VAL A 321 -1.27 2.92 10.25
CA VAL A 321 0.18 2.91 10.52
C VAL A 321 0.60 1.56 11.11
N THR A 322 -0.22 0.99 12.01
CA THR A 322 0.08 -0.32 12.61
C THR A 322 0.10 -1.41 11.54
N GLU A 323 -0.84 -1.41 10.60
CA GLU A 323 -0.87 -2.34 9.46
C GLU A 323 0.39 -2.18 8.58
N MET A 324 0.74 -0.95 8.20
CA MET A 324 1.92 -0.67 7.37
C MET A 324 3.20 -1.24 8.00
N VAL A 325 3.41 -0.92 9.28
CA VAL A 325 4.62 -1.34 10.02
C VAL A 325 4.60 -2.85 10.28
N PHE A 326 3.44 -3.41 10.65
CA PHE A 326 3.28 -4.84 10.88
C PHE A 326 3.64 -5.67 9.64
N TRP A 327 3.01 -5.37 8.50
CA TRP A 327 3.22 -6.13 7.28
C TRP A 327 4.66 -5.98 6.76
N THR A 328 5.26 -4.80 6.93
CA THR A 328 6.66 -4.56 6.60
C THR A 328 7.60 -5.36 7.50
N TYR A 329 7.38 -5.36 8.81
CA TYR A 329 8.15 -6.17 9.74
C TYR A 329 8.02 -7.67 9.45
N ALA A 330 6.80 -8.15 9.19
CA ALA A 330 6.58 -9.55 8.81
C ALA A 330 7.36 -9.90 7.54
N TYR A 331 7.32 -9.05 6.51
CA TYR A 331 8.04 -9.29 5.26
C TYR A 331 9.58 -9.27 5.44
N CYS A 332 10.10 -8.37 6.27
CA CYS A 332 11.52 -8.38 6.67
C CYS A 332 11.90 -9.69 7.37
N ARG A 333 11.09 -10.14 8.33
CA ARG A 333 11.30 -11.39 9.09
C ARG A 333 11.35 -12.62 8.18
N MET A 334 10.55 -12.65 7.12
CA MET A 334 10.54 -13.75 6.14
C MET A 334 11.80 -13.83 5.29
N ASN A 335 12.47 -12.69 5.14
CA ASN A 335 13.63 -12.51 4.27
C ASN A 335 14.92 -12.30 5.07
N ASP A 336 14.91 -12.68 6.34
CA ASP A 336 16.06 -12.58 7.26
C ASP A 336 16.66 -11.16 7.34
N VAL A 337 15.84 -10.13 7.08
CA VAL A 337 16.24 -8.73 7.20
C VAL A 337 16.15 -8.30 8.65
N VAL A 338 17.28 -7.79 9.18
CA VAL A 338 17.37 -7.30 10.56
C VAL A 338 16.64 -5.96 10.68
N VAL A 339 15.53 -5.96 11.41
CA VAL A 339 14.74 -4.75 11.68
C VAL A 339 15.27 -4.09 12.97
N PRO A 340 15.47 -2.75 13.00
CA PRO A 340 15.88 -2.05 14.22
C PRO A 340 14.94 -2.32 15.40
N THR A 341 15.50 -2.53 16.60
CA THR A 341 14.71 -2.88 17.79
C THR A 341 13.66 -1.85 18.12
N ALA A 342 13.95 -0.56 17.93
CA ALA A 342 13.00 0.52 18.16
C ALA A 342 11.73 0.41 17.30
N VAL A 343 11.84 -0.08 16.05
CA VAL A 343 10.67 -0.33 15.20
C VAL A 343 9.83 -1.45 15.79
N VAL A 344 10.47 -2.54 16.24
CA VAL A 344 9.80 -3.70 16.82
C VAL A 344 9.10 -3.32 18.13
N ASP A 345 9.78 -2.60 19.02
CA ASP A 345 9.24 -2.18 20.31
C ASP A 345 8.02 -1.26 20.12
N ARG A 346 8.10 -0.29 19.20
CA ARG A 346 6.95 0.57 18.86
C ARG A 346 5.80 -0.22 18.25
N LEU A 347 6.07 -1.16 17.33
CA LEU A 347 5.04 -2.01 16.73
C LEU A 347 4.30 -2.86 17.77
N VAL A 348 5.02 -3.46 18.73
CA VAL A 348 4.40 -4.23 19.82
C VAL A 348 3.49 -3.34 20.66
N GLY A 349 3.96 -2.14 21.03
CA GLY A 349 3.12 -1.17 21.75
C GLY A 349 1.88 -0.74 20.96
N MET A 350 2.01 -0.52 19.65
CA MET A 350 0.87 -0.18 18.79
C MET A 350 -0.18 -1.31 18.75
N LEU A 351 0.27 -2.57 18.69
CA LEU A 351 -0.63 -3.73 18.75
C LEU A 351 -1.26 -3.89 20.14
N ASP A 352 -0.54 -3.58 21.23
CA ASP A 352 -1.11 -3.55 22.59
C ASP A 352 -2.20 -2.47 22.74
N VAL A 353 -1.98 -1.28 22.17
CA VAL A 353 -3.01 -0.22 22.12
C VAL A 353 -4.21 -0.64 21.28
N THR A 354 -3.98 -1.19 20.09
CA THR A 354 -5.04 -1.74 19.24
C THR A 354 -5.86 -2.79 19.98
N CYS A 355 -5.20 -3.70 20.70
CA CYS A 355 -5.83 -4.72 21.51
C CYS A 355 -6.67 -4.12 22.64
N SER A 356 -6.16 -3.09 23.31
CA SER A 356 -6.84 -2.40 24.41
C SER A 356 -8.07 -1.60 23.94
N LEU A 357 -8.05 -1.11 22.70
CA LEU A 357 -9.17 -0.38 22.09
C LEU A 357 -10.22 -1.30 21.47
N LEU A 358 -9.92 -2.60 21.29
CA LEU A 358 -10.81 -3.53 20.61
C LEU A 358 -12.11 -3.72 21.40
N ARG A 359 -13.24 -3.42 20.76
CA ARG A 359 -14.57 -3.68 21.32
C ARG A 359 -14.99 -5.13 21.08
N PRO A 360 -15.98 -5.66 21.82
CA PRO A 360 -16.50 -7.02 21.60
C PRO A 360 -17.07 -7.27 20.20
N ASP A 361 -17.43 -6.24 19.43
CA ASP A 361 -17.86 -6.39 18.04
C ASP A 361 -16.69 -6.38 17.03
N GLY A 362 -15.45 -6.30 17.50
CA GLY A 362 -14.23 -6.29 16.69
C GLY A 362 -13.81 -4.92 16.17
N GLU A 363 -14.69 -3.93 16.26
CA GLU A 363 -14.43 -2.56 15.85
C GLU A 363 -13.61 -1.81 16.92
N ILE A 364 -12.88 -0.79 16.50
CA ILE A 364 -12.26 0.19 17.41
C ILE A 364 -13.13 1.46 17.51
N PRO A 365 -13.09 2.21 18.64
CA PRO A 365 -13.78 3.49 18.76
C PRO A 365 -13.35 4.46 17.66
N LEU A 366 -14.30 5.14 17.02
CA LEU A 366 -14.01 6.16 16.01
C LEU A 366 -13.67 7.49 16.71
N ILE A 367 -12.38 7.78 16.85
CA ILE A 367 -11.85 9.00 17.44
C ILE A 367 -10.94 9.65 16.40
N GLY A 368 -11.11 10.96 16.17
CA GLY A 368 -10.37 11.71 15.15
C GLY A 368 -10.89 11.47 13.73
N ASP A 369 -10.07 11.84 12.75
CA ASP A 369 -10.39 11.72 11.33
C ASP A 369 -10.20 10.29 10.83
N CYS A 370 -11.06 9.84 9.92
CA CYS A 370 -11.03 8.51 9.32
C CYS A 370 -11.26 8.57 7.82
N ASP A 371 -10.29 8.03 7.07
CA ASP A 371 -10.35 7.86 5.62
C ASP A 371 -10.49 6.38 5.20
N SER A 372 -10.70 5.47 6.16
CA SER A 372 -10.79 4.01 5.95
C SER A 372 -9.62 3.38 5.18
N GLY A 373 -8.46 4.04 5.17
CA GLY A 373 -7.28 3.57 4.44
C GLY A 373 -6.79 2.22 4.95
N ARG A 374 -6.31 1.37 4.03
CA ARG A 374 -5.74 0.05 4.31
C ARG A 374 -4.41 -0.12 3.58
N TRP A 375 -3.42 -0.72 4.23
CA TRP A 375 -2.16 -1.06 3.57
C TRP A 375 -2.35 -2.19 2.54
N ILE A 376 -3.02 -3.24 2.99
CA ILE A 376 -3.44 -4.39 2.20
C ILE A 376 -4.81 -4.86 2.70
N SER A 377 -5.59 -5.51 1.85
CA SER A 377 -6.90 -6.03 2.21
C SER A 377 -7.07 -7.47 1.72
N LEU A 378 -6.87 -8.43 2.64
CA LEU A 378 -6.94 -9.88 2.38
C LEU A 378 -8.27 -10.51 2.84
N GLU A 379 -9.08 -9.78 3.61
CA GLU A 379 -10.37 -10.28 4.07
C GLU A 379 -11.37 -10.39 2.92
N SER A 380 -12.12 -11.50 2.87
CA SER A 380 -13.07 -11.81 1.80
C SER A 380 -14.47 -11.23 2.02
N ASP A 381 -14.77 -10.73 3.23
CA ASP A 381 -16.09 -10.23 3.62
C ASP A 381 -16.10 -8.71 3.87
N LYS A 382 -15.36 -7.96 3.04
CA LYS A 382 -15.17 -6.50 3.17
C LYS A 382 -16.50 -5.73 3.32
N GLU A 383 -17.54 -6.14 2.62
CA GLU A 383 -18.88 -5.53 2.68
C GLU A 383 -19.56 -5.68 4.06
N ALA A 384 -19.14 -6.67 4.86
CA ALA A 384 -19.62 -6.88 6.22
C ALA A 384 -18.82 -6.09 7.27
N LEU A 385 -17.72 -5.44 6.88
CA LEU A 385 -16.92 -4.59 7.75
C LEU A 385 -17.61 -3.22 7.88
N ARG A 386 -18.28 -3.01 9.01
CA ARG A 386 -19.21 -1.89 9.19
C ARG A 386 -18.51 -0.53 9.09
N THR A 387 -17.26 -0.43 9.56
CA THR A 387 -16.49 0.82 9.49
C THR A 387 -15.14 0.68 8.80
N TYR A 388 -14.82 -0.51 8.27
CA TYR A 388 -13.47 -0.88 7.80
C TYR A 388 -12.38 -0.81 8.90
N GLN A 389 -12.76 -0.66 10.17
CA GLN A 389 -11.85 -0.57 11.32
C GLN A 389 -11.91 -1.82 12.22
N ASP A 390 -12.29 -2.96 11.67
CA ASP A 390 -12.19 -4.22 12.40
C ASP A 390 -10.72 -4.64 12.53
N ALA A 391 -10.18 -4.48 13.73
CA ALA A 391 -8.75 -4.69 13.98
C ALA A 391 -8.41 -6.14 14.34
N ARG A 392 -9.40 -7.05 14.38
CA ARG A 392 -9.17 -8.46 14.77
C ARG A 392 -8.19 -9.16 13.83
N GLY A 393 -8.28 -8.89 12.53
CA GLY A 393 -7.38 -9.46 11.53
C GLY A 393 -5.93 -9.10 11.77
N LEU A 394 -5.66 -7.82 12.04
CA LEU A 394 -4.34 -7.32 12.38
C LEU A 394 -3.83 -7.92 13.70
N LEU A 395 -4.67 -8.00 14.74
CA LEU A 395 -4.28 -8.58 16.03
C LEU A 395 -3.99 -10.08 15.95
N ILE A 396 -4.77 -10.84 15.19
CA ILE A 396 -4.53 -12.26 14.97
C ILE A 396 -3.21 -12.46 14.22
N ALA A 397 -2.96 -11.68 13.16
CA ALA A 397 -1.71 -11.73 12.43
C ALA A 397 -0.51 -11.36 13.34
N GLY A 398 -0.66 -10.31 14.16
CA GLY A 398 0.30 -9.94 15.20
C GLY A 398 0.56 -11.06 16.21
N ALA A 399 -0.50 -11.71 16.68
CA ALA A 399 -0.40 -12.81 17.64
C ALA A 399 0.40 -13.99 17.09
N VAL A 400 0.23 -14.32 15.81
CA VAL A 400 1.01 -15.38 15.14
C VAL A 400 2.48 -15.01 15.07
N VAL A 401 2.80 -13.80 14.62
CA VAL A 401 4.21 -13.36 14.42
C VAL A 401 4.96 -13.19 15.74
N PHE A 402 4.29 -12.71 16.79
CA PHE A 402 4.91 -12.41 18.10
C PHE A 402 4.66 -13.47 19.18
N GLY A 403 3.85 -14.50 18.90
CA GLY A 403 3.50 -15.54 19.87
C GLY A 403 2.62 -15.04 21.03
N ARG A 404 1.83 -13.98 20.82
CA ARG A 404 0.98 -13.32 21.83
C ARG A 404 -0.42 -13.94 21.90
N GLN A 405 -0.58 -14.98 22.73
CA GLN A 405 -1.85 -15.70 22.89
C GLN A 405 -2.98 -14.81 23.45
N ASP A 406 -2.64 -13.79 24.24
CA ASP A 406 -3.56 -12.82 24.80
C ASP A 406 -4.21 -11.94 23.73
N TRP A 407 -3.45 -11.46 22.74
CA TRP A 407 -4.01 -10.75 21.58
C TRP A 407 -4.97 -11.62 20.78
N CYS A 408 -4.60 -12.88 20.54
CA CYS A 408 -5.46 -13.84 19.85
C CYS A 408 -6.75 -14.11 20.65
N ALA A 409 -6.67 -14.28 21.97
CA ALA A 409 -7.83 -14.51 22.82
C ALA A 409 -8.81 -13.33 22.78
N ILE A 410 -8.30 -12.10 22.86
CA ILE A 410 -9.12 -10.87 22.79
C ILE A 410 -9.77 -10.72 21.41
N ALA A 411 -9.02 -10.95 20.32
CA ALA A 411 -9.54 -10.87 18.96
C ALA A 411 -10.64 -11.92 18.65
N ASN A 412 -10.68 -13.02 19.41
CA ASN A 412 -11.70 -14.07 19.27
C ASN A 412 -12.86 -13.94 20.29
N TYR A 413 -12.88 -12.90 21.10
CA TYR A 413 -13.98 -12.63 22.03
C TYR A 413 -15.07 -11.76 21.37
N PRO A 414 -16.37 -11.99 21.66
CA PRO A 414 -16.95 -13.08 22.46
C PRO A 414 -17.13 -14.37 21.67
N GLN A 415 -17.05 -14.30 20.33
CA GLN A 415 -17.18 -15.44 19.44
C GLN A 415 -16.01 -15.50 18.46
N HIS A 416 -15.51 -16.72 18.29
CA HIS A 416 -14.53 -17.03 17.26
C HIS A 416 -15.13 -16.79 15.87
N ASP A 417 -14.43 -16.00 15.06
CA ASP A 417 -14.84 -15.68 13.69
C ASP A 417 -13.66 -15.91 12.74
N LEU A 418 -13.71 -17.02 12.01
CA LEU A 418 -12.64 -17.44 11.10
C LEU A 418 -12.36 -16.41 9.99
N ARG A 419 -13.33 -15.57 9.62
CA ARG A 419 -13.15 -14.51 8.61
C ARG A 419 -12.08 -13.50 9.02
N ARG A 420 -11.87 -13.34 10.33
CA ARG A 420 -10.82 -12.47 10.88
C ARG A 420 -9.46 -13.15 10.98
N HIS A 421 -9.37 -14.45 10.69
CA HIS A 421 -8.09 -15.15 10.56
C HIS A 421 -7.57 -15.13 9.13
N GLU A 422 -8.39 -14.73 8.14
CA GLU A 422 -8.06 -14.84 6.72
C GLU A 422 -6.73 -14.17 6.36
N SER A 423 -6.45 -12.98 6.89
CA SER A 423 -5.17 -12.28 6.68
C SER A 423 -3.97 -13.10 7.18
N ALA A 424 -4.07 -13.74 8.34
CA ALA A 424 -3.01 -14.60 8.87
C ALA A 424 -2.89 -15.92 8.09
N LEU A 425 -4.01 -16.51 7.69
CA LEU A 425 -4.04 -17.74 6.87
C LEU A 425 -3.41 -17.49 5.48
N TRP A 426 -3.70 -16.35 4.86
CA TRP A 426 -3.12 -15.95 3.58
C TRP A 426 -1.64 -15.57 3.68
N ALA A 427 -1.18 -14.99 4.78
CA ALA A 427 0.23 -14.61 4.86
C ALA A 427 1.14 -15.73 5.40
N PHE A 428 0.68 -16.42 6.44
CA PHE A 428 1.53 -17.27 7.27
C PHE A 428 1.25 -18.75 7.03
N GLY A 429 -0.02 -19.11 6.88
CA GLY A 429 -0.47 -20.47 6.55
C GLY A 429 -1.22 -21.00 7.73
#